data_AF-A0A699SCQ8-F1
#
_entry.id   AF-A0A699SCQ8-F1
#
_cell.length_a   1.000
_cell.length_b   1.000
_cell.length_c   1.000
_cell.angle_alpha   90.00
_cell.angle_beta   90.00
_cell.angle_gamma   90.00
#
_symmetry.space_group_name_H-M   'P 1'
#
loop_
_entity.id
_entity.type
_entity.pdbx_description
1 polymer ?
#
loop_
_entity_poly.entity_id
_entity_poly.type
_entity_poly.pdbx_seq_one_letter_code
_entity_poly.pdbx_strand_id
1 'polypeptide(L)'
;TLLSHGCEGFLATINDTTSDVPSIHDQSVVSEFPDVFPDELPAIPSVRKVEFSIELIPGAEPISKAPYRMAPIELKELKDQLQELLERGFICPSVSP
;
A
#
# COMPACT_ATOMS: atom_id res chain seq x y z
N THR A 1 -38.11 -27.39 -26.20
CA THR A 1 -37.71 -27.49 -24.76
C THR A 1 -38.93 -27.96 -23.98
N LEU A 2 -38.81 -28.72 -22.88
CA LEU A 2 -39.98 -29.28 -22.16
C LEU A 2 -41.04 -28.23 -21.76
N LEU A 3 -40.63 -26.96 -21.60
CA LEU A 3 -41.51 -25.81 -21.37
C LEU A 3 -42.49 -25.52 -22.51
N SER A 4 -42.17 -25.84 -23.78
CA SER A 4 -43.06 -25.63 -24.92
C SER A 4 -44.15 -26.70 -25.06
N HIS A 5 -44.12 -27.72 -24.19
CA HIS A 5 -45.10 -28.82 -24.16
C HIS A 5 -46.01 -28.73 -22.91
N GLY A 6 -46.05 -27.57 -22.23
CA GLY A 6 -46.97 -27.31 -21.12
C GLY A 6 -46.48 -27.78 -19.74
N CYS A 7 -45.19 -28.11 -19.58
CA CYS A 7 -44.63 -28.42 -18.26
C CYS A 7 -44.41 -27.14 -17.41
N GLU A 8 -44.78 -27.20 -16.13
CA GLU A 8 -44.53 -26.15 -15.14
C GLU A 8 -43.02 -26.04 -14.85
N GLY A 9 -42.46 -24.85 -15.09
CA GLY A 9 -41.08 -24.54 -14.77
C GLY A 9 -41.00 -23.62 -13.56
N PHE A 10 -40.12 -23.93 -12.62
CA PHE A 10 -39.82 -23.06 -11.49
C PHE A 10 -38.54 -22.28 -11.76
N LEU A 11 -38.64 -20.95 -11.69
CA LEU A 11 -37.49 -20.06 -11.77
C LEU A 11 -36.93 -19.88 -10.36
N ALA A 12 -35.75 -20.43 -10.11
CA ALA A 12 -35.00 -20.17 -8.89
C ALA A 12 -33.95 -19.10 -9.18
N THR A 13 -34.04 -17.97 -8.50
CA THR A 13 -33.01 -16.93 -8.52
C THR A 13 -32.14 -17.11 -7.29
N ILE A 14 -30.85 -17.39 -7.51
CA ILE A 14 -29.86 -17.39 -6.43
C ILE A 14 -29.33 -15.95 -6.37
N ASN A 15 -29.77 -15.19 -5.37
CA ASN A 15 -29.10 -13.94 -5.04
C ASN A 15 -27.90 -14.30 -4.19
N ASP A 16 -26.71 -14.09 -4.74
CA ASP A 16 -25.48 -14.17 -3.99
C ASP A 16 -25.49 -13.02 -2.96
N THR A 17 -25.82 -13.34 -1.71
CA THR A 17 -25.72 -12.41 -0.59
C THR A 17 -24.37 -12.53 0.08
N THR A 18 -23.34 -13.02 -0.61
CA THR A 18 -21.96 -12.79 -0.15
C THR A 18 -21.84 -11.29 0.02
N SER A 19 -21.85 -10.92 1.30
CA SER A 19 -21.85 -9.55 1.75
C SER A 19 -20.76 -8.82 1.02
N ASP A 20 -21.09 -7.60 0.59
CA ASP A 20 -20.10 -6.55 0.39
C ASP A 20 -18.96 -6.78 1.39
N VAL A 21 -17.75 -7.03 0.88
CA VAL A 21 -16.62 -7.45 1.71
C VAL A 21 -16.53 -6.44 2.85
N PRO A 22 -16.66 -6.86 4.14
CA PRO A 22 -16.75 -5.92 5.24
C PRO A 22 -15.58 -4.95 5.17
N SER A 23 -15.89 -3.67 5.19
CA SER A 23 -14.88 -2.62 5.14
C SER A 23 -13.99 -2.76 6.38
N ILE A 24 -12.70 -2.43 6.25
CA ILE A 24 -11.82 -2.38 7.42
C ILE A 24 -12.35 -1.42 8.49
N HIS A 25 -13.12 -0.40 8.07
CA HIS A 25 -13.77 0.56 8.95
C HIS A 25 -14.93 -0.04 9.76
N ASP A 26 -15.46 -1.21 9.38
CA ASP A 26 -16.50 -1.92 10.12
C ASP A 26 -15.95 -2.65 11.36
N GLN A 27 -14.62 -2.71 11.50
CA GLN A 27 -13.97 -3.32 12.65
C GLN A 27 -13.89 -2.33 13.81
N SER A 28 -14.40 -2.74 14.99
CA SER A 28 -14.36 -1.93 16.23
C SER A 28 -12.96 -1.42 16.56
N VAL A 29 -11.92 -2.22 16.33
CA VAL A 29 -10.52 -1.83 16.56
C VAL A 29 -10.09 -0.65 15.69
N VAL A 30 -10.55 -0.57 14.43
CA VAL A 30 -10.12 0.52 13.53
C VAL A 30 -10.77 1.84 13.94
N SER A 31 -12.04 1.80 14.37
CA SER A 31 -12.75 2.99 14.86
C SER A 31 -12.28 3.45 16.25
N GLU A 32 -11.77 2.53 17.08
CA GLU A 32 -11.19 2.83 18.39
C GLU A 32 -9.81 3.51 18.31
N PHE A 33 -9.04 3.29 17.23
CA PHE A 33 -7.68 3.82 17.07
C PHE A 33 -7.48 4.58 15.75
N PRO A 34 -8.20 5.70 15.53
CA PRO A 34 -8.13 6.45 14.28
C PRO A 34 -6.76 7.09 14.02
N ASP A 35 -5.96 7.31 15.07
CA ASP A 35 -4.59 7.82 14.99
C ASP A 35 -3.57 6.75 14.56
N VAL A 36 -3.87 5.47 14.80
CA VAL A 36 -3.03 4.33 14.41
C VAL A 36 -3.36 3.87 12.98
N PHE A 37 -4.62 4.04 12.56
CA PHE A 37 -5.10 3.67 11.23
C PHE A 37 -5.57 4.88 10.41
N PRO A 38 -4.73 5.90 10.17
CA PRO A 38 -5.10 7.00 9.29
C PRO A 38 -5.13 6.54 7.83
N ASP A 39 -5.99 7.16 7.02
CA ASP A 39 -6.07 6.91 5.57
C ASP A 39 -4.72 7.22 4.88
N GLU A 40 -3.99 8.20 5.41
CA GLU A 40 -2.66 8.59 4.97
C GLU A 40 -1.67 8.59 6.13
N LEU A 41 -0.49 7.98 5.92
CA LEU A 41 0.56 7.97 6.92
C LEU A 41 1.06 9.40 7.22
N PRO A 42 1.21 9.76 8.52
CA PRO A 42 1.89 10.99 8.89
C PRO A 42 3.36 10.93 8.44
N ALA A 43 3.94 12.10 8.18
CA ALA A 43 5.37 12.23 7.91
C ALA A 43 6.20 11.57 9.02
N ILE A 44 7.47 11.25 8.72
CA ILE A 44 8.36 10.65 9.73
C ILE A 44 8.41 11.56 10.97
N PRO A 45 8.12 11.02 12.17
CA PRO A 45 8.26 11.80 13.40
C PRO A 45 9.71 12.29 13.50
N SER A 46 9.91 13.61 13.46
CA SER A 46 11.24 14.23 13.55
C SER A 46 11.93 13.91 14.88
N VAL A 47 11.15 13.68 15.94
CA VAL A 47 11.64 13.31 17.27
C VAL A 47 11.23 11.88 17.59
N ARG A 48 12.13 10.94 17.34
CA ARG A 48 12.01 9.58 17.88
C ARG A 48 12.67 9.57 19.26
N LYS A 49 12.06 8.89 20.24
CA LYS A 49 12.67 8.69 21.58
C LYS A 49 13.96 7.87 21.51
N VAL A 50 14.15 7.13 20.42
CA VAL A 50 15.30 6.27 20.16
C VAL A 50 15.87 6.65 18.80
N GLU A 51 17.18 6.93 18.77
CA GLU A 51 17.93 7.09 17.54
C GLU A 51 18.16 5.72 16.91
N PHE A 52 17.82 5.56 15.63
CA PHE A 52 18.06 4.32 14.90
C PHE A 52 19.44 4.40 14.25
N SER A 53 20.41 3.67 14.79
CA SER A 53 21.74 3.54 14.20
C SER A 53 21.88 2.23 13.42
N ILE A 54 22.54 2.28 12.27
CA ILE A 54 22.93 1.09 11.51
C ILE A 54 24.37 0.74 11.90
N GLU A 55 24.54 -0.32 12.68
CA GLU A 55 25.87 -0.82 13.04
C GLU A 55 26.48 -1.58 11.86
N LEU A 56 27.67 -1.17 11.43
CA LEU A 56 28.41 -1.83 10.37
C LEU A 56 29.33 -2.90 10.96
N ILE A 57 29.41 -4.05 10.26
CA ILE A 57 30.43 -5.05 10.55
C ILE A 57 31.81 -4.43 10.28
N PRO A 58 32.82 -4.64 11.15
CA PRO A 58 34.16 -4.12 10.92
C PRO A 58 34.70 -4.47 9.53
N GLY A 59 35.17 -3.46 8.80
CA GLY A 59 35.67 -3.60 7.42
C GLY A 59 34.61 -3.51 6.32
N ALA A 60 33.33 -3.26 6.65
CA ALA A 60 32.32 -2.95 5.65
C ALA A 60 32.56 -1.57 5.02
N GLU A 61 32.54 -1.50 3.70
CA GLU A 61 32.68 -0.27 2.92
C GLU A 61 31.35 0.08 2.21
N PRO A 62 31.09 1.36 1.92
CA PRO A 62 29.93 1.77 1.12
C PRO A 62 29.91 1.08 -0.25
N ILE A 63 28.71 0.74 -0.72
CA ILE A 63 28.51 0.11 -2.02
C ILE A 63 27.85 1.12 -2.95
N SER A 64 28.58 1.50 -4.01
CA SER A 64 28.03 2.30 -5.10
C SER A 64 27.71 1.40 -6.30
N LYS A 65 26.45 1.38 -6.71
CA LYS A 65 25.96 0.62 -7.87
C LYS A 65 25.11 1.51 -8.76
N ALA A 66 25.24 1.32 -10.06
CA ALA A 66 24.38 2.00 -11.02
C ALA A 66 22.91 1.57 -10.84
N PRO A 67 21.94 2.49 -10.99
CA PRO A 67 20.52 2.13 -11.01
C PRO A 67 20.19 1.16 -12.15
N TYR A 68 19.17 0.34 -11.95
CA TYR A 68 18.67 -0.56 -13.01
C TYR A 68 18.08 0.22 -14.18
N ARG A 69 18.19 -0.34 -15.38
CA ARG A 69 17.53 0.19 -16.56
C ARG A 69 16.03 -0.06 -16.45
N MET A 70 15.26 1.00 -16.63
CA MET A 70 13.79 1.00 -16.60
C MET A 70 13.25 1.59 -17.90
N ALA A 71 12.07 1.15 -18.32
CA ALA A 71 11.36 1.71 -19.44
C ALA A 71 10.85 3.13 -19.12
N PRO A 72 10.52 3.97 -20.13
CA PRO A 72 10.06 5.33 -19.90
C PRO A 72 8.82 5.43 -18.99
N ILE A 73 7.91 4.45 -19.05
CA ILE A 73 6.71 4.43 -18.20
C ILE A 73 7.03 4.15 -16.74
N GLU A 74 7.98 3.24 -16.46
CA GLU A 74 8.44 2.91 -15.12
C GLU A 74 9.22 4.08 -14.51
N LEU A 75 10.04 4.78 -15.30
CA LEU A 75 10.76 5.97 -14.85
C LEU A 75 9.82 7.12 -14.49
N LYS A 76 8.70 7.27 -15.22
CA LYS A 76 7.68 8.26 -14.88
C LYS A 76 7.04 7.94 -13.53
N GLU A 77 6.57 6.70 -13.38
CA GLU A 77 5.96 6.23 -12.12
C GLU A 77 6.92 6.40 -10.93
N LEU A 78 8.17 5.97 -11.08
CA LEU A 78 9.18 6.13 -10.04
C LEU A 78 9.40 7.60 -9.67
N LYS A 79 9.41 8.50 -10.65
CA LYS A 79 9.57 9.93 -10.38
C LYS A 79 8.38 10.48 -9.61
N ASP A 80 7.16 10.10 -9.98
CA ASP A 80 5.94 10.57 -9.32
C ASP A 80 5.90 10.10 -7.85
N GLN A 81 6.28 8.84 -7.59
CA GLN A 81 6.42 8.30 -6.22
C GLN A 81 7.52 9.00 -5.40
N LEU A 82 8.69 9.25 -5.99
CA LEU A 82 9.77 9.96 -5.31
C LEU A 82 9.38 11.39 -4.95
N GLN A 83 8.62 12.06 -5.83
CA GLN A 83 8.12 13.42 -5.57
C GLN A 83 7.14 13.43 -4.39
N GLU A 84 6.21 12.47 -4.34
CA GLU A 84 5.30 12.32 -3.21
C GLU A 84 6.06 12.11 -1.89
N LEU A 85 7.07 11.22 -1.89
CA LEU A 85 7.88 10.94 -0.70
C LEU A 85 8.68 12.16 -0.23
N LEU A 86 9.16 12.99 -1.16
CA LEU A 86 9.85 14.25 -0.84
C LEU A 86 8.88 15.27 -0.22
N GLU A 87 7.70 15.44 -0.82
CA GLU A 87 6.67 16.38 -0.33
C GLU A 87 6.16 16.01 1.06
N ARG A 88 6.04 14.70 1.31
CA ARG A 88 5.65 14.17 2.63
C ARG A 88 6.81 14.13 3.63
N GLY A 89 8.04 14.47 3.22
CA GLY A 89 9.21 14.52 4.10
C GLY A 89 9.72 13.15 4.56
N PHE A 90 9.36 12.07 3.86
CA PHE A 90 9.90 10.72 4.15
C PHE A 90 11.36 10.56 3.69
N ILE A 91 11.75 11.30 2.66
CA ILE A 91 13.11 11.29 2.11
C ILE A 91 13.62 12.71 1.88
N CYS A 92 14.93 12.86 1.73
CA CYS A 92 15.57 14.11 1.33
C CYS A 92 16.75 13.83 0.39
N PRO A 93 17.17 14.81 -0.43
CA PRO A 93 18.39 14.70 -1.20
C PRO A 93 19.60 14.41 -0.29
N SER A 94 20.50 13.53 -0.75
CA SER A 94 21.72 13.19 -0.03
C SER A 94 22.90 13.02 -0.98
N VAL A 95 24.11 13.09 -0.43
CA VAL A 95 25.36 12.79 -1.15
C VAL A 95 26.03 11.65 -0.39
N SER A 96 25.73 10.42 -0.80
CA SER A 96 26.30 9.21 -0.20
C SER A 96 27.60 8.82 -0.93
N PRO A 97 28.63 8.33 -0.21
CA PRO A 97 29.91 7.90 -0.79
C PRO A 97 29.81 6.63 -1.64
#